data_AF-A0A2V8UNH7-F1
#
_entry.id   AF-A0A2V8UNH7-F1
#
_cell.length_a   1.000
_cell.length_b   1.000
_cell.length_c   1.000
_cell.angle_alpha   90.00
_cell.angle_beta   90.00
_cell.angle_gamma   90.00
#
_symmetry.space_group_name_H-M   'P 1'
#
loop_
_entity.id
_entity.type
_entity.pdbx_description
1 polymer ?
#
loop_
_entity_poly.entity_id
_entity_poly.type
_entity_poly.pdbx_seq_one_letter_code
_entity_poly.pdbx_strand_id
1 'polypeptide(L)'
;MKRFVVALCVLASGWPASTQSELPPRVLQLAELKRNIKTRMARLPNYTCLETIERSRRKNERQAFRYLDTVRVEVATMKNRELYAWPGAKEFGDRDITEIIGAGTSASGSYAEEIRSIFVNNASTITWHGEEQRLGRRTLRWDYRIPYYLSGWTVRTQSASGRVSATGAFWVDAESLDLLRIETNTSRPISPSPRLRTRWITRACASLPRT
;
A
#
# COMPACT_ATOMS: atom_id res chain seq x y z
N MET A 1 -41.85 7.07 75.24
CA MET A 1 -42.18 6.69 73.84
C MET A 1 -41.79 7.82 72.89
N LYS A 2 -40.70 7.70 72.13
CA LYS A 2 -40.39 8.55 70.96
C LYS A 2 -39.75 7.65 69.90
N ARG A 3 -40.44 7.47 68.77
CA ARG A 3 -39.98 6.66 67.63
C ARG A 3 -39.13 7.56 66.73
N PHE A 4 -37.84 7.25 66.58
CA PHE A 4 -36.99 7.86 65.57
C PHE A 4 -37.24 7.15 64.24
N VAL A 5 -37.73 7.89 63.24
CA VAL A 5 -37.83 7.43 61.86
C VAL A 5 -36.53 7.81 61.16
N VAL A 6 -35.74 6.81 60.78
CA VAL A 6 -34.54 7.01 59.95
C VAL A 6 -34.99 7.05 58.49
N ALA A 7 -34.86 8.21 57.86
CA ALA A 7 -35.14 8.39 56.44
C ALA A 7 -33.92 7.89 55.63
N LEU A 8 -34.13 6.82 54.85
CA LEU A 8 -33.13 6.26 53.94
C LEU A 8 -33.16 7.02 52.61
N CYS A 9 -32.22 7.95 52.40
CA CYS A 9 -32.03 8.61 51.11
C CYS A 9 -31.39 7.64 50.10
N VAL A 10 -32.20 7.09 49.19
CA VAL A 10 -31.72 6.34 48.04
C VAL A 10 -31.19 7.33 47.00
N LEU A 11 -29.87 7.49 46.93
CA LEU A 11 -29.21 8.21 45.85
C LEU A 11 -29.26 7.34 44.59
N ALA A 12 -30.19 7.64 43.69
CA ALA A 12 -30.18 7.11 42.34
C ALA A 12 -28.97 7.68 41.59
N SER A 13 -27.86 6.94 41.61
CA SER A 13 -26.69 7.19 40.77
C SER A 13 -27.04 6.87 39.31
N GLY A 14 -27.64 7.84 38.61
CA GLY A 14 -27.77 7.81 37.17
C GLY A 14 -26.38 7.80 36.54
N TRP A 15 -25.92 6.63 36.10
CA TRP A 15 -24.73 6.54 35.25
C TRP A 15 -25.01 7.32 33.95
N PRO A 16 -24.20 8.34 33.61
CA PRO A 16 -24.30 8.93 32.30
C PRO A 16 -23.94 7.85 31.28
N ALA A 17 -24.92 7.45 30.47
CA ALA A 17 -24.69 6.66 29.28
C ALA A 17 -23.67 7.43 28.44
N SER A 18 -22.43 6.94 28.43
CA SER A 18 -21.38 7.49 27.58
C SER A 18 -21.83 7.26 26.14
N THR A 19 -22.17 8.33 25.43
CA THR A 19 -22.36 8.28 23.97
C THR A 19 -21.02 7.86 23.37
N GLN A 20 -20.90 6.57 23.03
CA GLN A 20 -19.76 6.04 22.32
C GLN A 20 -19.73 6.75 20.96
N SER A 21 -18.78 7.67 20.79
CA SER A 21 -18.66 8.43 19.55
C SER A 21 -18.23 7.44 18.48
N GLU A 22 -19.12 7.13 17.56
CA GLU A 22 -18.83 6.23 16.45
C GLU A 22 -17.68 6.80 15.62
N LEU A 23 -16.71 5.95 15.28
CA LEU A 23 -15.56 6.38 14.48
C LEU A 23 -16.03 6.90 13.11
N PRO A 24 -15.40 7.94 12.54
CA PRO A 24 -15.76 8.41 11.21
C PRO A 24 -15.73 7.27 10.19
N PRO A 25 -16.68 7.18 9.24
CA PRO A 25 -16.77 6.06 8.29
C PRO A 25 -15.48 5.77 7.53
N ARG A 26 -14.70 6.81 7.20
CA ARG A 26 -13.41 6.68 6.50
C ARG A 26 -12.35 5.94 7.31
N VAL A 27 -12.38 6.09 8.64
CA VAL A 27 -11.48 5.41 9.57
C VAL A 27 -11.83 3.92 9.62
N LEU A 28 -13.12 3.60 9.70
CA LEU A 28 -13.62 2.23 9.67
C LEU A 28 -13.27 1.53 8.35
N GLN A 29 -13.50 2.19 7.20
CA GLN A 29 -13.14 1.67 5.87
C GLN A 29 -11.63 1.41 5.74
N LEU A 30 -10.78 2.31 6.22
CA LEU A 30 -9.34 2.12 6.17
C LEU A 30 -8.89 0.97 7.10
N ALA A 31 -9.48 0.85 8.29
CA ALA A 31 -9.20 -0.25 9.20
C ALA A 31 -9.60 -1.61 8.60
N GLU A 32 -10.78 -1.68 7.98
CA GLU A 32 -11.25 -2.86 7.27
C GLU A 32 -10.35 -3.22 6.09
N LEU A 33 -10.00 -2.25 5.24
CA LEU A 33 -9.04 -2.43 4.15
C LEU A 33 -7.72 -3.03 4.66
N LYS A 34 -7.11 -2.42 5.70
CA LYS A 34 -5.84 -2.92 6.27
C LYS A 34 -5.98 -4.34 6.80
N ARG A 35 -7.09 -4.67 7.46
CA ARG A 35 -7.38 -6.03 7.95
C ARG A 35 -7.51 -7.03 6.81
N ASN A 36 -8.24 -6.67 5.75
CA ASN A 36 -8.46 -7.53 4.58
C ASN A 36 -7.15 -7.78 3.85
N ILE A 37 -6.36 -6.74 3.61
CA ILE A 37 -5.02 -6.86 3.01
C ILE A 37 -4.12 -7.75 3.87
N LYS A 38 -4.02 -7.51 5.18
CA LYS A 38 -3.18 -8.31 6.08
C LYS A 38 -3.57 -9.80 6.05
N THR A 39 -4.88 -10.08 6.05
CA THR A 39 -5.40 -11.46 5.99
C THR A 39 -5.05 -12.12 4.67
N ARG A 40 -5.22 -11.42 3.54
CA ARG A 40 -4.88 -11.94 2.22
C ARG A 40 -3.38 -12.16 2.09
N MET A 41 -2.56 -11.20 2.54
CA MET A 41 -1.09 -11.31 2.57
C MET A 41 -0.58 -12.51 3.37
N ALA A 42 -1.25 -12.88 4.46
CA ALA A 42 -0.90 -14.08 5.24
C ALA A 42 -1.16 -15.40 4.49
N ARG A 43 -2.10 -15.38 3.53
CA ARG A 43 -2.48 -16.54 2.70
C ARG A 43 -1.77 -16.57 1.33
N LEU A 44 -0.83 -15.66 1.09
CA LEU A 44 -0.14 -15.53 -0.21
C LEU A 44 1.04 -16.47 -0.51
N PRO A 45 1.50 -17.46 0.31
CA PRO A 45 2.78 -18.12 0.02
C PRO A 45 2.83 -18.96 -1.27
N ASN A 46 1.77 -19.01 -2.08
CA ASN A 46 1.72 -19.70 -3.39
C ASN A 46 0.85 -18.97 -4.45
N TYR A 47 0.76 -17.64 -4.43
CA TYR A 47 -0.04 -16.93 -5.44
C TYR A 47 0.84 -16.32 -6.53
N THR A 48 0.44 -16.53 -7.78
CA THR A 48 1.01 -15.88 -8.96
C THR A 48 0.07 -14.77 -9.41
N CYS A 49 0.61 -13.59 -9.71
CA CYS A 49 -0.15 -12.49 -10.27
C CYS A 49 0.58 -11.83 -11.42
N LEU A 50 -0.17 -11.30 -12.40
CA LEU A 50 0.38 -10.39 -13.38
C LEU A 50 0.49 -8.97 -12.79
N GLU A 51 1.72 -8.54 -12.56
CA GLU A 51 2.05 -7.17 -12.19
C GLU A 51 2.31 -6.35 -13.47
N THR A 52 1.69 -5.18 -13.56
CA THR A 52 1.97 -4.19 -14.61
C THR A 52 2.55 -2.95 -13.97
N ILE A 53 3.76 -2.62 -14.37
CA ILE A 53 4.58 -1.54 -13.83
C ILE A 53 4.81 -0.50 -14.92
N GLU A 54 4.19 0.66 -14.81
CA GLU A 54 4.49 1.79 -15.70
C GLU A 54 5.58 2.66 -15.05
N ARG A 55 6.71 2.84 -15.74
CA ARG A 55 7.86 3.60 -15.22
C ARG A 55 7.93 4.97 -15.88
N SER A 56 8.12 6.00 -15.07
CA SER A 56 8.34 7.37 -15.56
C SER A 56 9.41 8.06 -14.74
N ARG A 57 10.17 8.99 -15.36
CA ARG A 57 11.22 9.75 -14.67
C ARG A 57 11.13 11.25 -14.91
N ARG A 58 11.66 12.03 -13.97
CA ARG A 58 11.96 13.46 -14.15
C ARG A 58 13.30 13.83 -13.52
N LYS A 59 13.95 14.87 -14.05
CA LYS A 59 15.27 15.36 -13.58
C LYS A 59 15.18 16.28 -12.36
N ASN A 60 14.04 16.93 -12.17
CA ASN A 60 13.75 17.77 -11.01
C ASN A 60 12.23 17.96 -10.90
N GLU A 61 11.79 18.63 -9.83
CA GLU A 61 10.36 18.79 -9.54
C GLU A 61 9.61 19.72 -10.50
N ARG A 62 10.34 20.63 -11.17
CA ARG A 62 9.76 21.59 -12.12
C ARG A 62 9.45 20.95 -13.48
N GLN A 63 9.98 19.76 -13.75
CA GLN A 63 9.74 19.05 -15.01
C GLN A 63 8.62 18.02 -14.86
N ALA A 64 7.84 17.89 -15.94
CA ALA A 64 6.88 16.79 -16.07
C ALA A 64 7.59 15.44 -16.07
N PHE A 65 6.92 14.43 -15.53
CA PHE A 65 7.36 13.04 -15.67
C PHE A 65 7.33 12.65 -17.15
N ARG A 66 8.43 12.08 -17.62
CA ARG A 66 8.53 11.46 -18.95
C ARG A 66 8.37 9.95 -18.78
N TYR A 67 7.43 9.38 -19.51
CA TYR A 67 7.27 7.93 -19.62
C TYR A 67 8.56 7.29 -20.12
N LEU A 68 8.89 6.14 -19.56
CA LEU A 68 10.03 5.33 -19.97
C LEU A 68 9.55 4.12 -20.73
N ASP A 69 8.79 3.27 -20.04
CA ASP A 69 8.30 2.00 -20.54
C ASP A 69 7.26 1.42 -19.58
N THR A 70 6.70 0.28 -19.99
CA THR A 70 5.80 -0.55 -19.18
C THR A 70 6.39 -1.94 -19.12
N VAL A 71 6.56 -2.44 -17.90
CA VAL A 71 7.02 -3.81 -17.64
C VAL A 71 5.83 -4.62 -17.17
N ARG A 72 5.67 -5.81 -17.74
CA ARG A 72 4.67 -6.79 -17.31
C ARG A 72 5.38 -8.06 -16.91
N VAL A 73 5.25 -8.43 -15.65
CA VAL A 73 5.87 -9.63 -15.08
C VAL A 73 4.82 -10.41 -14.30
N GLU A 74 4.99 -11.72 -14.28
CA GLU A 74 4.34 -12.52 -13.26
C GLU A 74 5.16 -12.43 -11.98
N VAL A 75 4.49 -12.21 -10.85
CA VAL A 75 5.08 -12.17 -9.51
C VAL A 75 4.49 -13.28 -8.66
N ALA A 76 5.35 -14.05 -8.01
CA ALA A 76 4.99 -15.03 -7.00
C ALA A 76 5.63 -14.66 -5.67
N THR A 77 4.93 -14.89 -4.55
CA THR A 77 5.49 -14.67 -3.21
C THR A 77 5.84 -16.01 -2.57
N MET A 78 7.11 -16.28 -2.31
CA MET A 78 7.58 -17.51 -1.66
C MET A 78 8.54 -17.18 -0.51
N LYS A 79 8.29 -17.73 0.69
CA LYS A 79 9.13 -17.51 1.89
C LYS A 79 9.46 -16.02 2.13
N ASN A 80 8.47 -15.15 1.97
CA ASN A 80 8.60 -13.70 2.12
C ASN A 80 9.56 -13.02 1.13
N ARG A 81 9.84 -13.66 -0.01
CA ARG A 81 10.53 -13.07 -1.17
C ARG A 81 9.58 -13.02 -2.36
N GLU A 82 9.77 -12.03 -3.23
CA GLU A 82 9.12 -11.96 -4.53
C GLU A 82 10.01 -12.66 -5.56
N LEU A 83 9.42 -13.60 -6.29
CA LEU A 83 10.01 -14.26 -7.44
C LEU A 83 9.30 -13.72 -8.68
N TYR A 84 10.04 -13.55 -9.76
CA TYR A 84 9.50 -12.96 -10.98
C TYR A 84 9.71 -13.87 -12.19
N ALA A 85 8.79 -13.78 -13.13
CA ALA A 85 8.87 -14.45 -14.42
C ALA A 85 8.28 -13.57 -15.52
N TRP A 86 8.70 -13.81 -16.77
CA TRP A 86 7.97 -13.25 -17.90
C TRP A 86 6.61 -13.96 -18.03
N PRO A 87 5.54 -13.27 -18.46
CA PRO A 87 4.23 -13.89 -18.62
C PRO A 87 4.28 -15.18 -19.46
N GLY A 88 3.72 -16.27 -18.92
CA GLY A 88 3.73 -17.58 -19.58
C GLY A 88 5.05 -18.37 -19.49
N ALA A 89 6.02 -17.93 -18.70
CA ALA A 89 7.19 -18.73 -18.38
C ALA A 89 6.81 -19.99 -17.59
N LYS A 90 7.54 -21.09 -17.80
CA LYS A 90 7.26 -22.37 -17.12
C LYS A 90 7.61 -22.34 -15.62
N GLU A 91 8.54 -21.49 -15.22
CA GLU A 91 9.09 -21.44 -13.86
C GLU A 91 9.38 -20.00 -13.46
N PHE A 92 9.24 -19.73 -12.15
CA PHE A 92 9.71 -18.49 -11.53
C PHE A 92 11.19 -18.58 -11.23
N GLY A 93 11.96 -17.58 -11.68
CA GLY A 93 13.38 -17.51 -11.35
C GLY A 93 13.59 -16.88 -9.97
N ASP A 94 14.62 -17.33 -9.23
CA ASP A 94 15.16 -16.62 -8.05
C ASP A 94 16.12 -15.48 -8.48
N ARG A 95 15.76 -14.78 -9.56
CA ARG A 95 16.51 -13.64 -10.11
C ARG A 95 15.83 -12.34 -9.66
N ASP A 96 16.64 -11.32 -9.35
CA ASP A 96 16.10 -9.98 -9.07
C ASP A 96 15.38 -9.45 -10.31
N ILE A 97 14.32 -8.67 -10.12
CA ILE A 97 13.59 -8.02 -11.20
C ILE A 97 14.51 -7.13 -12.07
N THR A 98 15.62 -6.58 -11.54
CA THR A 98 16.66 -5.92 -12.35
C THR A 98 17.25 -6.83 -13.41
N GLU A 99 17.49 -8.10 -13.08
CA GLU A 99 18.14 -9.07 -13.95
C GLU A 99 17.20 -9.56 -15.05
N ILE A 100 15.90 -9.59 -14.76
CA ILE A 100 14.87 -9.98 -15.74
C ILE A 100 14.59 -8.85 -16.72
N ILE A 101 14.47 -7.60 -16.24
CA ILE A 101 14.20 -6.45 -17.10
C ILE A 101 15.47 -6.02 -17.87
N GLY A 102 16.66 -6.32 -17.36
CA GLY A 102 17.96 -6.11 -18.03
C GLY A 102 18.41 -4.64 -18.14
N ALA A 103 17.51 -3.67 -18.02
CA ALA A 103 17.84 -2.25 -18.07
C ALA A 103 16.86 -1.32 -17.32
N GLY A 104 17.36 -0.13 -17.01
CA GLY A 104 16.60 0.95 -16.37
C GLY A 104 16.57 0.87 -14.84
N THR A 105 15.70 1.67 -14.24
CA THR A 105 15.42 1.62 -12.81
C THR A 105 14.41 0.51 -12.57
N SER A 106 14.63 -0.42 -11.65
CA SER A 106 13.64 -1.39 -11.17
C SER A 106 13.55 -1.32 -9.64
N ALA A 107 12.50 -1.89 -9.06
CA ALA A 107 12.40 -2.02 -7.63
C ALA A 107 11.98 -3.45 -7.30
N SER A 108 12.85 -4.20 -6.64
CA SER A 108 12.46 -5.46 -6.02
C SER A 108 11.44 -5.15 -4.93
N GLY A 109 10.34 -5.89 -4.86
CA GLY A 109 9.34 -5.67 -3.83
C GLY A 109 8.23 -4.68 -4.19
N SER A 110 8.02 -4.35 -5.46
CA SER A 110 6.95 -3.45 -5.91
C SER A 110 5.54 -4.03 -5.75
N TYR A 111 5.43 -5.31 -5.37
CA TYR A 111 4.16 -5.95 -5.08
C TYR A 111 3.93 -6.16 -3.57
N ALA A 112 4.42 -7.28 -3.02
CA ALA A 112 4.18 -7.70 -1.65
C ALA A 112 4.91 -6.82 -0.62
N GLU A 113 6.17 -6.44 -0.85
CA GLU A 113 6.91 -5.58 0.09
C GLU A 113 6.36 -4.15 0.16
N GLU A 114 5.95 -3.59 -0.98
CA GLU A 114 5.27 -2.30 -1.03
C GLU A 114 3.91 -2.36 -0.31
N ILE A 115 3.09 -3.36 -0.60
CA ILE A 115 1.80 -3.56 0.10
C ILE A 115 2.01 -3.75 1.60
N ARG A 116 3.01 -4.54 2.02
CA ARG A 116 3.35 -4.70 3.45
C ARG A 116 3.77 -3.39 4.07
N SER A 117 4.61 -2.61 3.41
CA SER A 117 5.09 -1.32 3.91
C SER A 117 3.94 -0.30 4.07
N ILE A 118 2.99 -0.28 3.12
CA ILE A 118 1.85 0.62 3.19
C ILE A 118 0.84 0.17 4.26
N PHE A 119 0.44 -1.11 4.25
CA PHE A 119 -0.76 -1.54 4.97
C PHE A 119 -0.50 -2.39 6.23
N VAL A 120 0.64 -3.07 6.33
CA VAL A 120 0.86 -4.11 7.36
C VAL A 120 1.89 -3.69 8.40
N ASN A 121 3.05 -3.19 7.97
CA ASN A 121 4.22 -2.96 8.84
C ASN A 121 4.12 -1.67 9.68
N ASN A 122 3.00 -0.94 9.59
CA ASN A 122 2.80 0.38 10.21
C ASN A 122 3.90 1.40 9.85
N ALA A 123 4.48 1.28 8.65
CA ALA A 123 5.52 2.17 8.16
C ALA A 123 4.98 3.43 7.46
N SER A 124 3.67 3.48 7.18
CA SER A 124 3.04 4.56 6.43
C SER A 124 2.11 5.43 7.29
N THR A 125 2.08 6.73 6.98
CA THR A 125 0.96 7.61 7.34
C THR A 125 0.01 7.65 6.15
N ILE A 126 -1.28 7.39 6.39
CA ILE A 126 -2.32 7.35 5.36
C ILE A 126 -3.34 8.46 5.62
N THR A 127 -3.69 9.21 4.58
CA THR A 127 -4.59 10.36 4.67
C THR A 127 -5.68 10.24 3.61
N TRP A 128 -6.93 10.49 4.01
CA TRP A 128 -8.07 10.50 3.10
C TRP A 128 -7.91 11.62 2.06
N HIS A 129 -8.17 11.30 0.79
CA HIS A 129 -8.13 12.28 -0.29
C HIS A 129 -9.53 12.57 -0.84
N GLY A 130 -10.25 11.54 -1.32
CA GLY A 130 -11.53 11.76 -1.98
C GLY A 130 -12.07 10.53 -2.72
N GLU A 131 -13.36 10.58 -3.06
CA GLU A 131 -13.95 9.61 -3.98
C GLU A 131 -13.67 10.03 -5.43
N GLU A 132 -13.37 9.06 -6.28
CA GLU A 132 -13.10 9.27 -7.70
C GLU A 132 -13.88 8.24 -8.52
N GLN A 133 -14.38 8.65 -9.69
CA GLN A 133 -14.84 7.70 -10.72
C GLN A 133 -13.67 7.33 -11.63
N ARG A 134 -13.31 6.05 -11.71
CA ARG A 134 -12.21 5.57 -12.54
C ARG A 134 -12.61 4.31 -13.29
N LEU A 135 -12.45 4.32 -14.61
CA LEU A 135 -12.78 3.18 -15.48
C LEU A 135 -14.20 2.63 -15.24
N GLY A 136 -15.17 3.52 -15.02
CA GLY A 136 -16.55 3.17 -14.72
C GLY A 136 -16.81 2.62 -13.31
N ARG A 137 -15.82 2.66 -12.41
CA ARG A 137 -15.95 2.21 -11.01
C ARG A 137 -15.83 3.37 -10.05
N ARG A 138 -16.65 3.34 -8.99
CA ARG A 138 -16.49 4.25 -7.87
C ARG A 138 -15.33 3.78 -7.01
N THR A 139 -14.37 4.66 -6.80
CA THR A 139 -13.13 4.35 -6.09
C THR A 139 -12.91 5.31 -4.93
N LEU A 140 -12.31 4.80 -3.87
CA LEU A 140 -11.89 5.60 -2.72
C LEU A 140 -10.38 5.78 -2.82
N ARG A 141 -9.91 7.03 -2.75
CA ARG A 141 -8.50 7.36 -2.80
C ARG A 141 -7.97 7.83 -1.45
N TRP A 142 -6.82 7.28 -1.07
CA TRP A 142 -5.99 7.82 0.01
C TRP A 142 -4.60 8.12 -0.51
N ASP A 143 -3.98 9.14 0.07
CA ASP A 143 -2.56 9.40 -0.10
C ASP A 143 -1.79 8.76 1.06
N TYR A 144 -0.55 8.38 0.81
CA TYR A 144 0.32 7.83 1.84
C TYR A 144 1.74 8.38 1.77
N ARG A 145 2.43 8.33 2.91
CA ARG A 145 3.85 8.67 3.04
C ARG A 145 4.55 7.63 3.90
N ILE A 146 5.69 7.15 3.42
CA ILE A 146 6.62 6.28 4.14
C ILE A 146 7.95 7.03 4.24
N PRO A 147 8.39 7.40 5.46
CA PRO A 147 9.68 8.05 5.64
C PRO A 147 10.82 7.09 5.35
N TYR A 148 11.98 7.64 4.96
CA TYR A 148 13.14 6.86 4.53
C TYR A 148 13.54 5.77 5.52
N TYR A 149 13.54 6.07 6.83
CA TYR A 149 13.99 5.15 7.88
C TYR A 149 13.02 4.01 8.17
N LEU A 150 11.74 4.12 7.79
CA LEU A 150 10.75 3.04 7.91
C LEU A 150 10.53 2.28 6.59
N SER A 151 11.15 2.73 5.50
CA SER A 151 10.95 2.10 4.20
C SER A 151 11.67 0.76 4.11
N GLY A 152 10.91 -0.31 3.88
CA GLY A 152 11.45 -1.60 3.46
C GLY A 152 11.85 -1.63 1.98
N TRP A 153 11.45 -0.61 1.21
CA TRP A 153 11.56 -0.61 -0.24
C TRP A 153 12.92 -0.13 -0.72
N THR A 154 13.54 -0.94 -1.59
CA THR A 154 14.83 -0.66 -2.22
C THR A 154 14.63 -0.52 -3.71
N VAL A 155 15.14 0.57 -4.27
CA VAL A 155 15.13 0.81 -5.72
C VAL A 155 16.55 0.60 -6.24
N ARG A 156 16.64 -0.04 -7.40
CA ARG A 156 17.87 -0.39 -8.08
C ARG A 156 17.91 0.22 -9.48
N THR A 157 19.10 0.57 -9.91
CA THR A 157 19.45 0.94 -11.29
C THR A 157 20.68 0.16 -11.68
N GLN A 158 21.08 0.22 -12.95
CA GLN A 158 22.33 -0.40 -13.41
C GLN A 158 23.57 0.07 -12.63
N SER A 159 23.56 1.28 -12.07
CA SER A 159 24.73 1.89 -11.42
C SER A 159 24.57 2.14 -9.92
N ALA A 160 23.41 1.81 -9.34
CA ALA A 160 23.09 2.21 -7.97
C ALA A 160 21.99 1.35 -7.34
N SER A 161 22.03 1.23 -6.01
CA SER A 161 20.97 0.60 -5.22
C SER A 161 20.81 1.35 -3.91
N GLY A 162 19.58 1.54 -3.46
CA GLY A 162 19.36 2.18 -2.17
C GLY A 162 17.92 2.15 -1.69
N ARG A 163 17.77 2.22 -0.37
CA ARG A 163 16.47 2.49 0.26
C ARG A 163 15.95 3.84 -0.21
N VAL A 164 14.64 3.98 -0.37
CA VAL A 164 14.02 5.24 -0.75
C VAL A 164 12.82 5.52 0.14
N SER A 165 12.55 6.81 0.41
CA SER A 165 11.24 7.22 0.91
C SER A 165 10.20 7.12 -0.19
N ALA A 166 8.99 6.75 0.19
CA ALA A 166 7.87 6.60 -0.72
C ALA A 166 6.75 7.58 -0.36
N THR A 167 6.19 8.23 -1.37
CA THR A 167 4.96 9.01 -1.26
C THR A 167 4.08 8.62 -2.41
N GLY A 168 2.79 8.49 -2.20
CA GLY A 168 1.94 7.99 -3.25
C GLY A 168 0.47 8.09 -2.93
N ALA A 169 -0.32 7.47 -3.78
CA ALA A 169 -1.74 7.28 -3.60
C ALA A 169 -2.11 5.84 -3.90
N PHE A 170 -3.17 5.36 -3.27
CA PHE A 170 -3.79 4.10 -3.64
C PHE A 170 -5.29 4.27 -3.81
N TRP A 171 -5.85 3.44 -4.68
CA TRP A 171 -7.27 3.40 -5.00
C TRP A 171 -7.83 2.04 -4.64
N VAL A 172 -8.98 2.05 -3.99
CA VAL A 172 -9.75 0.83 -3.69
C VAL A 172 -11.15 0.95 -4.26
N ASP A 173 -11.75 -0.19 -4.55
CA ASP A 173 -13.16 -0.26 -4.92
C ASP A 173 -14.04 0.21 -3.77
N ALA A 174 -15.00 1.10 -4.05
CA ALA A 174 -15.84 1.68 -3.00
C ALA A 174 -16.86 0.70 -2.41
N GLU A 175 -17.15 -0.41 -3.09
CA GLU A 175 -18.10 -1.42 -2.64
C GLU A 175 -17.37 -2.60 -1.98
N SER A 176 -16.35 -3.17 -2.63
CA SER A 176 -15.64 -4.35 -2.12
C SER A 176 -14.44 -4.05 -1.23
N LEU A 177 -13.96 -2.81 -1.20
CA LEU A 177 -12.69 -2.41 -0.59
C LEU A 177 -11.48 -3.20 -1.13
N ASP A 178 -11.57 -3.73 -2.36
CA ASP A 178 -10.43 -4.35 -3.02
C ASP A 178 -9.43 -3.28 -3.46
N LEU A 179 -8.15 -3.50 -3.16
CA LEU A 179 -7.06 -2.66 -3.66
C LEU A 179 -6.95 -2.79 -5.18
N LEU A 180 -7.10 -1.68 -5.91
CA LEU A 180 -7.11 -1.64 -7.38
C LEU A 180 -5.79 -1.14 -7.97
N ARG A 181 -5.15 -0.17 -7.30
CA ARG A 181 -3.98 0.51 -7.83
C ARG A 181 -3.17 1.16 -6.72
N ILE A 182 -1.85 1.15 -6.88
CA ILE A 182 -0.90 1.94 -6.12
C ILE A 182 -0.11 2.79 -7.12
N GLU A 183 0.06 4.06 -6.80
CA GLU A 183 0.99 4.94 -7.50
C GLU A 183 2.00 5.49 -6.52
N THR A 184 3.28 5.27 -6.81
CA THR A 184 4.37 5.53 -5.89
C THR A 184 5.40 6.44 -6.52
N ASN A 185 5.74 7.49 -5.80
CA ASN A 185 6.80 8.41 -6.15
C ASN A 185 7.94 8.29 -5.15
N THR A 186 9.17 8.22 -5.65
CA THR A 186 10.36 8.29 -4.81
C THR A 186 10.74 9.74 -4.55
N SER A 187 10.82 10.13 -3.27
CA SER A 187 11.16 11.49 -2.88
C SER A 187 12.66 11.69 -2.62
N ARG A 188 13.47 10.62 -2.57
CA ARG A 188 14.93 10.72 -2.48
C ARG A 188 15.61 9.96 -3.63
N PRO A 189 16.50 10.61 -4.39
CA PRO A 189 17.26 9.95 -5.45
C PRO A 189 18.31 8.99 -4.87
N ILE A 190 18.60 7.92 -5.60
CA ILE A 190 19.64 6.95 -5.25
C ILE A 190 21.01 7.51 -5.68
N SER A 191 22.00 7.51 -4.79
CA SER A 191 23.38 7.89 -5.11
C SER A 191 24.04 6.85 -6.05
N PRO A 192 24.80 7.22 -7.10
CA PRO A 192 25.30 8.55 -7.45
C PRO A 192 24.40 9.31 -8.46
N SER A 193 23.11 9.00 -8.54
CA SER A 193 22.14 9.66 -9.43
C SER A 193 21.22 10.65 -8.68
N PRO A 194 21.74 11.75 -8.08
CA PRO A 194 21.04 12.61 -7.12
C PRO A 194 19.89 13.44 -7.70
N ARG A 195 19.51 13.25 -8.97
CA ARG A 195 18.50 14.08 -9.66
C ARG A 195 17.34 13.29 -10.23
N LEU A 196 17.38 11.96 -10.22
CA LEU A 196 16.34 11.16 -10.84
C LEU A 196 15.25 10.82 -9.82
N ARG A 197 14.04 11.31 -10.09
CA ARG A 197 12.82 10.88 -9.40
C ARG A 197 12.06 9.92 -10.29
N THR A 198 11.58 8.83 -9.72
CA THR A 198 10.84 7.80 -10.45
C THR A 198 9.42 7.70 -9.91
N ARG A 199 8.47 7.65 -10.84
CA ARG A 199 7.07 7.31 -10.57
C ARG A 199 6.81 5.89 -11.05
N TRP A 200 6.22 5.11 -10.16
CA TRP A 200 5.80 3.74 -10.36
C TRP A 200 4.29 3.72 -10.30
N ILE A 201 3.71 3.00 -11.25
CA ILE A 201 2.29 2.74 -11.26
C ILE A 201 2.16 1.24 -11.24
N THR A 202 1.80 0.71 -10.09
CA THR A 202 1.52 -0.70 -9.88
C THR A 202 0.01 -0.87 -9.93
N ARG A 203 -0.48 -1.55 -10.97
CA ARG A 203 -1.87 -2.02 -10.93
C ARG A 203 -1.89 -3.22 -10.02
N ALA A 204 -2.60 -3.09 -8.89
CA ALA A 204 -2.78 -4.21 -7.99
C ALA A 204 -3.47 -5.33 -8.76
N CYS A 205 -3.11 -6.57 -8.44
CA CYS A 205 -3.68 -7.76 -9.05
C CYS A 205 -5.20 -7.62 -9.10
N ALA A 206 -5.75 -7.60 -10.31
CA ALA A 206 -7.19 -7.77 -10.47
C ALA A 206 -7.52 -9.10 -9.78
N SER A 207 -8.30 -9.01 -8.70
CA SER A 207 -8.64 -10.10 -7.79
C SER A 207 -7.46 -10.83 -7.14
N LEU A 208 -7.09 -10.38 -5.93
CA LEU A 208 -6.84 -11.37 -4.87
C LEU A 208 -8.06 -12.32 -4.87
N PRO A 209 -7.88 -13.65 -4.79
CA PRO A 209 -8.99 -14.56 -4.85
C PRO A 209 -9.93 -14.23 -3.69
N ARG A 210 -11.18 -13.88 -4.02
CA ARG A 210 -12.24 -13.84 -3.02
C ARG A 210 -12.46 -15.31 -2.65
N THR A 211 -12.14 -15.66 -1.41
CA THR A 211 -12.63 -16.91 -0.83
C THR A 211 -14.14 -16.84 -0.72
#